data_AF-A0A2T4XA44-F1
#
_entry.id   AF-A0A2T4XA44-F1
#
_cell.length_a   1.000
_cell.length_b   1.000
_cell.length_c   1.000
_cell.angle_alpha   90.00
_cell.angle_beta   90.00
_cell.angle_gamma   90.00
#
_symmetry.space_group_name_H-M   'P 1'
#
loop_
_entity.id
_entity.type
_entity.pdbx_description
1 polymer ?
#
loop_
_entity_poly.entity_id
_entity_poly.type
_entity_poly.pdbx_seq_one_letter_code
_entity_poly.pdbx_strand_id
1 'polypeptide(L)'
;MIAGLHNGAGFELQDIKFNNISGPELDALQEKVGSYEALFSRRAMKFRSLGLADKKLTEADYRQLILEEYTFLKRPVIVVDNRVFTGSSRKNVESVLKLL
;
A
#
# COMPACT_ATOMS: atom_id res chain seq x y z
N MET A 1 10.67 -3.01 2.16
CA MET A 1 11.85 -2.15 2.36
C MET A 1 12.21 -1.51 1.02
N ILE A 2 12.41 -0.19 0.97
CA ILE A 2 12.79 0.54 -0.26
C ILE A 2 14.26 0.28 -0.65
N ALA A 3 15.04 -0.36 0.24
CA ALA A 3 16.45 -0.70 0.01
C ALA A 3 16.73 -1.41 -1.33
N GLY A 4 15.81 -2.25 -1.82
CA GLY A 4 15.94 -2.92 -3.13
C GLY A 4 15.76 -2.01 -4.35
N LEU A 5 15.42 -0.74 -4.15
CA LEU A 5 15.18 0.28 -5.18
C LEU A 5 16.09 1.48 -4.96
N HIS A 6 17.39 1.24 -4.74
CA HIS A 6 18.40 2.28 -4.50
C HIS A 6 17.98 3.29 -3.41
N ASN A 7 17.35 2.80 -2.33
CA ASN A 7 16.80 3.64 -1.26
C ASN A 7 15.82 4.74 -1.72
N GLY A 8 15.18 4.56 -2.88
CA GLY A 8 14.20 5.51 -3.43
C GLY A 8 14.83 6.60 -4.30
N ALA A 9 16.10 6.47 -4.67
CA ALA A 9 16.72 7.40 -5.61
C ALA A 9 15.94 7.39 -6.95
N GLY A 10 15.55 8.58 -7.40
CA GLY A 10 14.73 8.75 -8.62
C GLY A 10 13.21 8.64 -8.39
N PHE A 11 12.76 8.44 -7.14
CA PHE A 11 11.35 8.42 -6.79
C PHE A 11 10.96 9.64 -5.95
N GLU A 12 9.72 10.08 -6.10
CA GLU A 12 9.07 10.91 -5.08
C GLU A 12 8.68 10.03 -3.89
N LEU A 13 9.04 10.44 -2.68
CA LEU A 13 8.82 9.67 -1.45
C LEU A 13 7.74 10.34 -0.60
N GLN A 14 6.70 9.58 -0.28
CA GLN A 14 5.67 9.96 0.68
C GLN A 14 5.83 9.16 1.97
N ASP A 15 6.07 9.85 3.09
CA ASP A 15 5.97 9.23 4.41
C ASP A 15 4.53 9.25 4.90
N ILE A 16 3.82 8.15 4.65
CA ILE A 16 2.41 8.00 5.03
C ILE A 16 2.15 8.06 6.55
N LYS A 17 3.19 7.99 7.38
CA LYS A 17 3.04 8.19 8.83
C LYS A 17 2.76 9.66 9.16
N PHE A 18 3.35 10.59 8.42
CA PHE A 18 3.20 12.03 8.65
C PHE A 18 2.22 12.67 7.67
N ASN A 19 2.22 12.20 6.42
CA ASN A 19 1.31 12.64 5.37
C ASN A 19 0.59 11.42 4.79
N ASN A 20 -0.48 10.98 5.46
CA ASN A 20 -1.22 9.79 5.05
C ASN A 20 -1.74 9.92 3.62
N ILE A 21 -2.02 8.77 2.98
CA ILE A 21 -2.63 8.77 1.65
C ILE A 21 -3.99 9.45 1.67
N SER A 22 -4.27 10.28 0.67
CA SER A 22 -5.59 10.89 0.53
C SER A 22 -6.62 9.90 -0.02
N GLY A 23 -7.91 10.19 0.19
CA GLY A 23 -9.00 9.41 -0.40
C GLY A 23 -8.87 9.26 -1.93
N PRO A 24 -8.73 10.36 -2.69
CA PRO A 24 -8.58 10.28 -4.14
C PRO A 24 -7.35 9.50 -4.61
N GLU A 25 -6.21 9.61 -3.92
CA GLU A 25 -5.02 8.82 -4.25
C GLU A 25 -5.26 7.33 -3.99
N LEU A 26 -5.88 6.98 -2.86
CA LEU A 26 -6.21 5.61 -2.53
C LEU A 26 -7.17 4.99 -3.54
N ASP A 27 -8.18 5.75 -3.98
CA ASP A 27 -9.15 5.34 -4.98
C ASP A 27 -8.46 5.10 -6.33
N ALA A 28 -7.54 5.98 -6.74
CA ALA A 28 -6.74 5.80 -7.95
C ALA A 28 -5.85 4.56 -7.89
N LEU A 29 -5.26 4.23 -6.73
CA LEU A 29 -4.52 2.99 -6.54
C LEU A 29 -5.45 1.77 -6.64
N GLN A 30 -6.64 1.85 -6.06
CA GLN A 30 -7.62 0.77 -6.09
C GLN A 30 -8.07 0.46 -7.52
N GLU A 31 -8.30 1.47 -8.36
CA GLU A 31 -8.63 1.28 -9.78
C GLU A 31 -7.54 0.48 -10.53
N LYS A 32 -6.26 0.66 -10.18
CA LYS A 32 -5.14 -0.03 -10.83
C LYS A 32 -4.90 -1.43 -10.28
N VAL A 33 -5.07 -1.62 -8.97
CA VAL A 33 -4.77 -2.89 -8.28
C VAL A 33 -5.99 -3.82 -8.26
N GLY A 34 -7.19 -3.27 -8.31
CA GLY A 34 -8.47 -3.97 -8.39
C GLY A 34 -9.31 -3.92 -7.11
N SER A 35 -8.70 -3.80 -5.92
CA SER A 35 -9.43 -3.75 -4.65
C SER A 35 -8.65 -3.05 -3.53
N TYR A 36 -9.38 -2.48 -2.56
CA TYR A 36 -8.79 -1.95 -1.33
C TYR A 36 -8.21 -3.08 -0.47
N GLU A 37 -8.83 -4.27 -0.48
CA GLU A 37 -8.25 -5.44 0.17
C GLU A 37 -6.83 -5.76 -0.35
N ALA A 38 -6.61 -5.64 -1.67
CA ALA A 38 -5.31 -5.88 -2.26
C ALA A 38 -4.27 -4.84 -1.83
N LEU A 39 -4.70 -3.65 -1.41
CA LEU A 39 -3.87 -2.60 -0.80
C LEU A 39 -3.73 -2.75 0.73
N PHE A 40 -4.54 -3.60 1.37
CA PHE A 40 -4.65 -3.69 2.83
C PHE A 40 -3.63 -4.62 3.51
N SER A 41 -3.00 -4.17 4.59
CA SER A 41 -2.02 -4.89 5.38
C SER A 41 -2.63 -5.59 6.58
N ARG A 42 -2.90 -6.89 6.45
CA ARG A 42 -3.27 -7.77 7.59
C ARG A 42 -2.12 -8.03 8.58
N ARG A 43 -0.92 -7.55 8.29
CA ARG A 43 0.28 -7.70 9.13
C ARG A 43 0.41 -6.59 10.18
N ALA A 44 -0.39 -5.52 10.08
CA ALA A 44 -0.35 -4.42 11.04
C ALA A 44 -0.67 -4.92 12.46
N MET A 45 0.05 -4.41 13.47
CA MET A 45 -0.26 -4.74 14.88
C MET A 45 -1.70 -4.37 15.24
N LYS A 46 -2.19 -3.24 14.72
CA LYS A 46 -3.58 -2.80 14.87
C LYS A 46 -4.62 -3.77 14.30
N PHE A 47 -4.26 -4.57 13.29
CA PHE A 47 -5.16 -5.60 12.74
C PHE A 47 -5.53 -6.63 13.82
N ARG A 48 -4.52 -7.06 14.57
CA ARG A 48 -4.68 -8.03 15.65
C ARG A 48 -5.33 -7.41 16.88
N SER A 49 -4.87 -6.22 17.30
CA SER A 49 -5.38 -5.58 18.52
C SER A 49 -6.85 -5.17 18.42
N LEU A 50 -7.34 -4.89 17.20
CA LEU A 50 -8.75 -4.54 16.95
C LEU A 50 -9.63 -5.77 16.65
N GLY A 51 -9.08 -7.00 16.72
CA GLY A 51 -9.83 -8.22 16.45
C GLY A 51 -10.38 -8.30 15.03
N LEU A 52 -9.71 -7.68 14.04
CA LEU A 52 -10.21 -7.61 12.67
C LEU A 52 -10.10 -8.95 11.92
N ALA A 53 -9.31 -9.89 12.43
CA ALA A 53 -9.19 -11.24 11.87
C ALA A 53 -10.52 -12.02 11.94
N ASP A 54 -11.34 -11.75 12.95
CA ASP A 54 -12.60 -12.44 13.20
C ASP A 54 -13.80 -11.73 12.54
N LYS A 55 -13.55 -10.61 11.85
CA LYS A 55 -14.57 -9.83 11.16
C LYS A 55 -14.60 -10.15 9.68
N LYS A 56 -15.81 -10.19 9.10
CA LYS A 56 -15.99 -10.12 7.66
C LYS A 56 -15.95 -8.67 7.23
N LEU A 57 -14.82 -8.27 6.64
CA LEU A 57 -14.62 -6.91 6.13
C LEU A 57 -15.04 -6.83 4.66
N THR A 58 -15.69 -5.73 4.32
CA THR A 58 -16.08 -5.36 2.96
C THR A 58 -15.02 -4.42 2.34
N GLU A 59 -15.15 -4.15 1.04
CA GLU A 59 -14.28 -3.17 0.37
C GLU A 59 -14.39 -1.76 0.97
N ALA A 60 -15.58 -1.37 1.42
CA ALA A 60 -15.76 -0.08 2.10
C ALA A 60 -15.02 -0.05 3.44
N ASP A 61 -15.04 -1.15 4.21
CA ASP A 61 -14.31 -1.25 5.47
C ASP A 61 -12.80 -1.16 5.23
N TYR A 62 -12.27 -1.84 4.20
CA TYR A 62 -10.85 -1.75 3.86
C TYR A 62 -10.43 -0.34 3.50
N ARG A 63 -11.20 0.35 2.67
CA ARG A 63 -10.95 1.75 2.31
C ARG A 63 -10.91 2.64 3.54
N GLN A 64 -11.92 2.54 4.40
CA GLN A 64 -12.03 3.34 5.61
C GLN A 64 -10.84 3.08 6.55
N LEU A 65 -10.53 1.82 6.83
CA LEU A 65 -9.42 1.45 7.72
C LEU A 65 -8.07 1.98 7.21
N ILE A 66 -7.80 1.93 5.90
CA ILE A 66 -6.56 2.47 5.33
C ILE A 66 -6.44 3.98 5.57
N LEU A 67 -7.54 4.72 5.40
CA LEU A 67 -7.55 6.18 5.58
C LEU A 67 -7.45 6.60 7.05
N GLU A 68 -8.06 5.82 7.95
CA GLU A 68 -8.02 6.08 9.39
C GLU A 68 -6.67 5.71 10.01
N GLU A 69 -5.99 4.71 9.47
CA GLU A 69 -4.79 4.16 10.06
C GLU A 69 -3.78 3.72 9.00
N TYR A 70 -2.75 4.55 8.82
CA TYR A 70 -1.71 4.38 7.79
C TYR A 70 -1.02 3.00 7.83
N THR A 71 -0.93 2.33 9.00
CA THR A 71 -0.29 1.01 9.09
C THR A 71 -1.05 -0.08 8.32
N PHE A 72 -2.33 0.16 8.00
CA PHE A 72 -3.15 -0.71 7.18
C PHE A 72 -2.89 -0.60 5.69
N LEU A 73 -2.15 0.40 5.20
CA LEU A 73 -1.68 0.37 3.81
C LEU A 73 -0.49 -0.61 3.67
N LYS A 74 -0.52 -1.50 2.66
CA LYS A 74 0.62 -2.36 2.31
C LYS A 74 1.79 -1.49 1.87
N ARG A 75 2.96 -1.73 2.46
CA ARG A 75 4.16 -0.92 2.20
C ARG A 75 5.34 -1.76 1.66
N PRO A 76 6.14 -1.19 0.74
CA PRO A 76 5.89 0.06 0.03
C PRO A 76 4.74 -0.09 -0.99
N VAL A 77 4.08 1.01 -1.33
CA VAL A 77 3.34 1.13 -2.60
C VAL A 77 4.25 1.89 -3.54
N ILE A 78 4.43 1.39 -4.76
CA ILE A 78 5.30 2.00 -5.76
C ILE A 78 4.48 2.19 -7.02
N VAL A 79 4.54 3.38 -7.61
CA VAL A 79 3.85 3.73 -8.85
C VAL A 79 4.89 4.11 -9.90
N VAL A 80 4.91 3.42 -11.04
CA VAL A 80 5.79 3.69 -12.19
C VAL A 80 5.01 3.47 -13.48
N ASP A 81 5.04 4.42 -14.42
CA ASP A 81 4.34 4.35 -15.70
C ASP A 81 2.89 3.87 -15.59
N ASN A 82 2.14 4.44 -14.64
CA ASN A 82 0.74 4.11 -14.38
C ASN A 82 0.50 2.66 -13.88
N ARG A 83 1.55 1.94 -13.48
CA ARG A 83 1.50 0.61 -12.86
C ARG A 83 1.74 0.73 -11.36
N VAL A 84 1.01 -0.06 -10.59
CA VAL A 84 1.10 -0.06 -9.12
C VAL A 84 1.67 -1.38 -8.63
N PHE A 85 2.69 -1.32 -7.79
CA PHE A 85 3.29 -2.46 -7.12
C PHE A 85 3.10 -2.33 -5.61
N THR A 86 2.57 -3.39 -4.98
CA THR A 86 2.25 -3.38 -3.55
C THR A 86 3.14 -4.39 -2.80
N GLY A 87 3.94 -3.88 -1.87
CA GLY A 87 4.89 -4.66 -1.09
C GLY A 87 6.23 -4.90 -1.79
N SER A 88 7.24 -5.26 -0.98
CA SER A 88 8.64 -5.44 -1.44
C SER A 88 8.97 -6.90 -1.74
N SER A 89 8.09 -7.61 -2.44
CA SER A 89 8.43 -8.95 -2.91
C SER A 89 9.56 -8.87 -3.94
N ARG A 90 10.39 -9.91 -4.04
CA ARG A 90 11.48 -9.96 -5.03
C ARG A 90 10.98 -9.70 -6.45
N LYS A 91 9.86 -10.33 -6.81
CA LYS A 91 9.18 -10.14 -8.10
C LYS A 91 8.80 -8.68 -8.34
N ASN A 92 8.27 -7.98 -7.34
CA ASN A 92 7.89 -6.58 -7.49
C ASN A 92 9.11 -5.69 -7.68
N VAL A 93 10.17 -5.89 -6.88
CA VAL A 93 11.42 -5.12 -7.01
C VAL A 93 12.03 -5.31 -8.39
N GLU A 94 12.17 -6.55 -8.86
CA GLU A 94 12.70 -6.84 -10.20
C GLU A 94 11.82 -6.25 -11.31
N SER A 95 10.50 -6.22 -11.13
CA SER A 95 9.59 -5.63 -12.12
C SER A 95 9.71 -4.10 -12.17
N VAL A 96 9.87 -3.45 -11.02
CA VAL A 96 10.08 -2.00 -10.93
C VAL A 96 11.42 -1.63 -11.57
N LEU A 97 12.50 -2.35 -11.25
CA LEU A 97 13.83 -2.07 -11.81
C LEU A 97 13.90 -2.22 -13.35
N LYS A 98 13.01 -3.00 -13.96
CA LYS A 98 12.91 -3.13 -15.43
C LYS A 98 12.15 -1.97 -16.10
N LEU A 99 11.45 -1.16 -15.31
CA LEU A 99 10.68 -0.01 -15.78
C LEU A 99 11.40 1.32 -15.54
N LEU A 100 12.53 1.29 -14.84
CA LEU A 100 13.44 2.43 -14.65
C LEU A 100 14.54 2.39 -15.70
#